data_AF-A0AAD6TPF5-F1
#
_entry.id   AF-A0AAD6TPF5-F1
#
_cell.length_a   1.000
_cell.length_b   1.000
_cell.length_c   1.000
_cell.angle_alpha   90.00
_cell.angle_beta   90.00
_cell.angle_gamma   90.00
#
_symmetry.space_group_name_H-M   'P 1'
#
loop_
_entity.id
_entity.type
_entity.pdbx_description
1 polymer ?
#
loop_
_entity_poly.entity_id
_entity_poly.type
_entity_poly.pdbx_seq_one_letter_code
_entity_poly.pdbx_strand_id
1 'polypeptide(L)'
;MRFFKSFPSFPLLHRRSKSDSSIPNPTPIQDHILNRPQSLDAAQAAVFSAAVPACPQAFLFPTPSDASNVIFELETANSRFRSDLSAWAAECTNLRSQLDATRADLFTQLHRTSSLQRQAQMDKSELDGLKAQLAQYERFLGLMINVGLHQRVLGDAHASLRAGIDPDLALVNAIKVAAAIPGSAWSTIVPSVTGSRTPAEYRSSLNMTLKTRKELRDTKKVAKFWKRVAVEAGGIETVTPSVSTISSIHEPLPLQRQKAVEELISSRRRASLASQDMRTDSIPPTHEHEQDTLPAAVSATTSRLLWQTFLPLNIDLVTQSSPSRMWSRRFPSTAFALVNWDL
;
A
#
# COMPACT_ATOMS: atom_id res chain seq x y z
N MET A 1 24.06 -16.67 31.16
CA MET A 1 22.98 -15.91 31.85
C MET A 1 22.74 -14.59 31.13
N ARG A 2 21.74 -14.52 30.23
CA ARG A 2 21.21 -13.25 29.70
C ARG A 2 19.71 -13.41 29.47
N PHE A 3 18.98 -12.42 29.98
CA PHE A 3 17.53 -12.34 30.13
C PHE A 3 16.84 -12.12 28.77
N PHE A 4 16.01 -13.06 28.34
CA PHE A 4 14.92 -12.76 27.41
C PHE A 4 13.68 -12.41 28.23
N LYS A 5 13.36 -11.12 28.30
CA LYS A 5 12.07 -10.65 28.80
C LYS A 5 11.00 -11.13 27.82
N SER A 6 10.12 -12.00 28.29
CA SER A 6 8.90 -12.40 27.61
C SER A 6 8.03 -11.17 27.37
N PHE A 7 7.70 -10.91 26.11
CA PHE A 7 6.65 -9.95 25.79
C PHE A 7 5.29 -10.61 26.03
N PRO A 8 4.30 -9.90 26.60
CA PRO A 8 2.96 -10.43 26.75
C PRO A 8 2.35 -10.68 25.37
N SER A 9 1.89 -11.92 25.17
CA SER A 9 1.16 -12.35 23.99
C SER A 9 -0.12 -11.51 23.86
N PHE A 10 -0.20 -10.67 22.83
CA PHE A 10 -1.48 -10.05 22.47
C PHE A 10 -2.42 -11.14 21.96
N PRO A 11 -3.65 -11.26 22.49
CA PRO A 11 -4.62 -12.19 21.96
C PRO A 11 -4.96 -11.76 20.53
N LEU A 12 -4.56 -12.60 19.57
CA LEU A 12 -4.95 -12.50 18.18
C LEU A 12 -6.49 -12.56 18.11
N LEU A 13 -7.11 -11.38 17.96
CA LEU A 13 -8.51 -11.26 17.60
C LEU A 13 -8.72 -12.09 16.32
N HIS A 14 -9.34 -13.26 16.50
CA HIS A 14 -9.76 -14.11 15.41
C HIS A 14 -10.62 -13.29 14.48
N ARG A 15 -10.07 -12.99 13.30
CA ARG A 15 -10.79 -12.43 12.17
C ARG A 15 -11.81 -13.49 11.75
N ARG A 16 -13.01 -13.43 12.33
CA ARG A 16 -14.16 -14.21 11.93
C ARG A 16 -14.48 -13.85 10.47
N SER A 17 -13.92 -14.60 9.52
CA SER A 17 -14.50 -14.76 8.20
C SER A 17 -15.69 -15.71 8.32
N LYS A 18 -16.77 -15.23 8.93
CA LYS A 18 -18.08 -15.85 8.78
C LYS A 18 -18.89 -14.91 7.90
N SER A 19 -18.99 -15.31 6.64
CA SER A 19 -20.19 -15.12 5.84
C SER A 19 -21.40 -15.61 6.63
N ASP A 20 -21.92 -14.76 7.53
CA ASP A 20 -23.29 -14.86 8.01
C ASP A 20 -24.16 -14.11 6.99
N SER A 21 -24.57 -14.85 5.95
CA SER A 21 -25.63 -14.45 5.03
C SER A 21 -26.99 -14.66 5.70
N SER A 22 -27.16 -14.03 6.86
CA SER A 22 -28.39 -14.02 7.65
C SER A 22 -28.59 -12.62 8.20
N ILE A 23 -28.41 -11.59 7.36
CA ILE A 23 -29.10 -10.33 7.60
C ILE A 23 -30.58 -10.68 7.39
N PRO A 24 -31.41 -10.71 8.45
CA PRO A 24 -32.84 -10.85 8.25
C PRO A 24 -33.25 -9.69 7.34
N ASN A 25 -33.94 -10.02 6.25
CA ASN A 25 -34.64 -9.02 5.45
C ASN A 25 -35.28 -8.04 6.44
N PRO A 26 -35.03 -6.72 6.33
CA PRO A 26 -35.78 -5.78 7.14
C PRO A 26 -37.25 -6.09 6.81
N THR A 27 -37.94 -6.68 7.78
CA THR A 27 -39.38 -6.80 7.70
C THR A 27 -39.86 -5.40 7.36
N PRO A 28 -40.70 -5.24 6.32
CA PRO A 28 -41.29 -3.94 6.06
C PRO A 28 -41.83 -3.49 7.40
N ILE A 29 -41.38 -2.32 7.86
CA ILE A 29 -41.91 -1.67 9.04
C ILE A 29 -43.40 -1.65 8.76
N GLN A 30 -44.13 -2.60 9.35
CA GLN A 30 -45.55 -2.52 9.47
C GLN A 30 -45.68 -1.23 10.23
N ASP A 31 -46.18 -0.21 9.52
CA ASP A 31 -46.81 0.93 10.12
C ASP A 31 -47.79 0.33 11.12
N HIS A 32 -47.33 0.14 12.35
CA HIS A 32 -48.18 0.12 13.51
C HIS A 32 -48.79 1.50 13.47
N ILE A 33 -49.90 1.57 12.72
CA ILE A 33 -51.02 2.46 12.92
C ILE A 33 -51.22 2.38 14.43
N LEU A 34 -50.54 3.29 15.14
CA LEU A 34 -50.84 3.60 16.51
C LEU A 34 -52.34 3.82 16.46
N ASN A 35 -53.08 2.90 17.07
CA ASN A 35 -54.50 3.03 17.29
C ASN A 35 -54.70 4.41 17.89
N ARG A 36 -55.02 5.36 17.03
CA ARG A 36 -55.45 6.69 17.41
C ARG A 36 -56.63 6.40 18.31
N PRO A 37 -56.60 6.77 19.60
CA PRO A 37 -57.73 6.53 20.47
C PRO A 37 -58.92 7.24 19.83
N GLN A 38 -59.82 6.45 19.24
CA GLN A 38 -61.08 6.95 18.75
C GLN A 38 -61.83 7.44 19.99
N SER A 39 -62.25 8.70 19.93
CA SER A 39 -63.02 9.42 20.94
C SER A 39 -62.27 9.87 22.20
N LEU A 40 -61.50 10.96 22.03
CA LEU A 40 -61.28 11.92 23.11
C LEU A 40 -62.64 12.43 23.69
N ASP A 41 -63.71 12.37 22.89
CA ASP A 41 -65.08 12.68 23.30
C ASP A 41 -65.65 11.75 24.38
N ALA A 42 -65.31 10.45 24.40
CA ALA A 42 -65.86 9.53 25.39
C ALA A 42 -65.24 9.72 26.79
N ALA A 43 -63.94 10.03 26.84
CA ALA A 43 -63.26 10.34 28.09
C ALA A 43 -63.67 11.72 28.64
N GLN A 44 -63.91 12.71 27.76
CA GLN A 44 -64.42 14.02 28.18
C GLN A 44 -65.87 13.93 28.70
N ALA A 45 -66.75 13.13 28.08
CA ALA A 45 -68.12 12.94 28.55
C ALA A 45 -68.19 12.28 29.95
N ALA A 46 -67.28 11.35 30.27
CA ALA A 46 -67.23 10.69 31.58
C ALA A 46 -66.79 11.63 32.72
N VAL A 47 -65.89 12.59 32.45
CA VAL A 47 -65.42 13.55 33.46
C VAL A 47 -66.49 14.59 33.80
N PHE A 48 -67.29 15.03 32.81
CA PHE A 48 -68.37 15.98 33.06
C PHE A 48 -69.58 15.36 33.79
N SER A 49 -69.80 14.05 33.70
CA SER A 49 -70.97 13.41 34.30
C SER A 49 -70.78 13.00 35.78
N ALA A 50 -69.54 12.96 36.30
CA ALA A 50 -69.26 12.48 37.65
C ALA A 50 -69.08 13.59 38.72
N ALA A 51 -69.09 14.87 38.32
CA ALA A 51 -68.67 15.98 39.17
C ALA A 51 -69.79 16.99 39.52
N VAL A 52 -71.01 16.52 39.78
CA VAL A 52 -72.05 17.37 40.39
C VAL A 52 -72.41 16.88 41.79
N PRO A 53 -71.54 17.07 42.81
CA PRO A 53 -72.02 17.14 44.18
C PRO A 53 -72.75 18.48 44.36
N ALA A 54 -74.01 18.39 44.77
CA ALA A 54 -74.84 19.53 45.16
C ALA A 54 -74.20 20.25 46.37
N CYS A 55 -73.30 21.19 46.10
CA CYS A 55 -72.84 22.18 47.06
C CYS A 55 -73.56 23.50 46.77
N PRO A 56 -74.09 24.19 47.79
CA PRO A 56 -74.58 25.55 47.64
C PRO A 56 -73.40 26.48 47.36
N GLN A 57 -73.12 26.74 46.08
CA GLN A 57 -72.11 27.72 45.66
C GLN A 57 -72.62 29.13 45.98
N ALA A 58 -72.08 29.72 47.04
CA ALA A 58 -71.92 31.16 47.06
C ALA A 58 -70.99 31.52 45.88
N PHE A 59 -71.58 31.97 44.78
CA PHE A 59 -70.86 32.58 43.65
C PHE A 59 -70.20 33.86 44.16
N LEU A 60 -69.02 33.72 44.76
CA LEU A 60 -68.06 34.81 44.88
C LEU A 60 -67.60 35.08 43.45
N PHE A 61 -68.30 36.00 42.78
CA PHE A 61 -67.84 36.53 41.51
C PHE A 61 -66.42 37.07 41.75
N PRO A 62 -65.42 36.57 41.01
CA PRO A 62 -64.06 37.08 41.13
C PRO A 62 -64.13 38.58 40.95
N THR A 63 -63.48 39.30 41.86
CA THR A 63 -63.42 40.75 41.73
C THR A 63 -62.69 41.08 40.43
N PRO A 64 -63.00 42.20 39.75
CA PRO A 64 -62.35 42.56 38.49
C PRO A 64 -60.81 42.65 38.60
N SER A 65 -60.28 42.87 39.81
CA SER A 65 -58.85 42.76 40.11
C SER A 65 -58.31 41.32 40.02
N ASP A 66 -59.05 40.32 40.49
CA ASP A 66 -58.63 38.91 40.44
C ASP A 66 -58.58 38.41 39.00
N ALA A 67 -59.55 38.81 38.18
CA ALA A 67 -59.57 38.47 36.75
C ALA A 67 -58.35 39.05 36.01
N SER A 68 -57.93 40.27 36.36
CA SER A 68 -56.76 40.93 35.74
C SER A 68 -55.45 40.23 36.09
N ASN A 69 -55.30 39.79 37.36
CA ASN A 69 -54.13 39.02 37.80
C ASN A 69 -54.03 37.66 37.10
N VAL A 70 -55.16 36.96 36.96
CA VAL A 70 -55.21 35.66 36.25
C VAL A 70 -54.88 35.83 34.77
N ILE A 71 -55.38 36.88 34.11
CA ILE A 71 -55.03 37.17 32.71
C ILE A 71 -53.52 37.38 32.57
N PHE A 72 -52.93 38.20 33.44
CA PHE A 72 -51.49 38.46 33.43
C PHE A 72 -50.65 37.19 33.66
N GLU A 73 -51.05 36.34 34.60
CA GLU A 73 -50.39 35.05 34.85
C GLU A 73 -50.48 34.12 33.63
N LEU A 74 -51.65 34.05 32.99
CA LEU A 74 -51.86 33.25 31.77
C LEU A 74 -51.04 33.77 30.59
N GLU A 75 -50.95 35.09 30.40
CA GLU A 75 -50.12 35.71 29.37
C GLU A 75 -48.63 35.43 29.60
N THR A 76 -48.20 35.50 30.86
CA THR A 76 -46.83 35.17 31.27
C THR A 76 -46.52 33.69 31.01
N ALA A 77 -47.43 32.79 31.39
CA ALA A 77 -47.30 31.36 31.15
C ALA A 77 -47.29 31.03 29.65
N ASN A 78 -48.17 31.64 28.85
CA ASN A 78 -48.20 31.46 27.39
C ASN A 78 -46.90 31.96 26.73
N SER A 79 -46.37 33.09 27.19
CA SER A 79 -45.08 33.60 26.73
C SER A 79 -43.92 32.65 27.04
N ARG A 80 -43.92 32.04 28.24
CA ARG A 80 -42.95 30.98 28.60
C ARG A 80 -43.10 29.75 27.72
N PHE A 81 -44.31 29.23 27.54
CA PHE A 81 -44.53 28.07 26.67
C PHE A 81 -44.13 28.32 25.22
N ARG A 82 -44.34 29.53 24.69
CA ARG A 82 -43.88 29.89 23.35
C ARG A 82 -42.36 29.93 23.25
N SER A 83 -41.69 30.48 24.27
CA SER A 83 -40.23 30.45 24.37
C SER A 83 -39.71 29.02 24.40
N ASP A 84 -40.27 28.17 25.26
CA ASP A 84 -39.87 26.76 25.38
C ASP A 84 -40.10 25.99 24.07
N LEU A 85 -41.27 26.16 23.44
CA LEU A 85 -41.56 25.56 22.14
C LEU A 85 -40.57 26.00 21.06
N SER A 86 -40.18 27.29 21.05
CA SER A 86 -39.18 27.79 20.11
C SER A 86 -37.80 27.20 20.37
N ALA A 87 -37.42 27.01 21.64
CA ALA A 87 -36.15 26.40 22.03
C ALA A 87 -36.12 24.91 21.64
N TRP A 88 -37.18 24.16 21.93
CA TRP A 88 -37.32 22.76 21.52
C TRP A 88 -37.32 22.59 20.01
N ALA A 89 -38.00 23.47 19.27
CA ALA A 89 -37.97 23.44 17.81
C ALA A 89 -36.55 23.67 17.27
N ALA A 90 -35.81 24.62 17.84
CA ALA A 90 -34.42 24.86 17.48
C ALA A 90 -33.53 23.63 17.78
N GLU A 91 -33.70 23.00 18.94
CA GLU A 91 -32.98 21.78 19.31
C GLU A 91 -33.28 20.62 18.36
N CYS A 92 -34.55 20.40 18.00
CA CYS A 92 -34.94 19.39 17.01
C CYS A 92 -34.29 19.64 15.64
N THR A 93 -34.22 20.89 15.18
CA THR A 93 -33.53 21.21 13.91
C THR A 93 -32.02 20.98 13.99
N ASN A 94 -31.39 21.31 15.12
CA ASN A 94 -29.97 21.07 15.36
C ASN A 94 -29.66 19.56 15.37
N LEU A 95 -30.41 18.77 16.13
CA LEU A 95 -30.25 17.31 16.18
C LEU A 95 -30.45 16.68 14.80
N ARG A 96 -31.43 17.14 14.03
CA ARG A 96 -31.63 16.69 12.65
C ARG A 96 -30.42 16.99 11.77
N SER A 97 -29.86 18.19 11.86
CA SER A 97 -28.66 18.56 11.10
C SER A 97 -27.43 17.71 11.48
N GLN A 98 -27.27 17.37 12.78
CA GLN A 98 -26.21 16.49 13.26
C GLN A 98 -26.40 15.05 12.77
N LEU A 99 -27.64 14.55 12.78
CA LEU A 99 -27.98 13.24 12.23
C LEU A 99 -27.65 13.16 10.73
N ASP A 100 -28.02 14.20 9.97
CA ASP A 100 -27.73 14.25 8.53
C ASP A 100 -26.22 14.33 8.26
N ALA A 101 -25.48 15.11 9.05
CA ALA A 101 -24.02 15.22 8.95
C ALA A 101 -23.31 13.88 9.27
N THR A 102 -23.69 13.22 10.37
CA THR A 102 -23.12 11.91 10.74
C THR A 102 -23.46 10.82 9.73
N ARG A 103 -24.68 10.85 9.17
CA ARG A 103 -25.09 9.94 8.10
C ARG A 103 -24.27 10.15 6.83
N ALA A 104 -24.01 11.40 6.46
CA ALA A 104 -23.15 11.72 5.33
C ALA A 104 -21.71 11.21 5.55
N ASP A 105 -21.11 11.47 6.72
CA ASP A 105 -19.77 10.96 7.05
C ASP A 105 -19.72 9.43 6.98
N LEU A 106 -20.69 8.73 7.59
CA LEU A 106 -20.78 7.27 7.52
C LEU A 106 -20.76 6.75 6.07
N PHE A 107 -21.50 7.35 5.16
CA PHE A 107 -21.49 6.95 3.76
C PHE A 107 -20.14 7.21 3.08
N THR A 108 -19.47 8.33 3.38
CA THR A 108 -18.12 8.57 2.86
C THR A 108 -17.12 7.53 3.35
N GLN A 109 -17.20 7.13 4.63
CA GLN A 109 -16.35 6.08 5.21
C GLN A 109 -16.63 4.70 4.60
N LEU A 110 -17.90 4.37 4.36
CA LEU A 110 -18.28 3.12 3.68
C LEU A 110 -17.74 3.08 2.24
N HIS A 111 -17.87 4.17 1.48
CA HIS A 111 -17.30 4.27 0.14
C HIS A 111 -15.78 4.16 0.14
N ARG A 112 -15.11 4.83 1.07
CA ARG A 112 -13.65 4.73 1.25
C ARG A 112 -13.21 3.31 1.56
N THR A 113 -13.91 2.63 2.48
CA THR A 113 -13.62 1.24 2.85
C THR A 113 -13.83 0.29 1.67
N SER A 114 -14.91 0.47 0.90
CA SER A 114 -15.16 -0.32 -0.31
C SER A 114 -14.07 -0.12 -1.38
N SER A 115 -13.63 1.12 -1.59
CA SER A 115 -12.54 1.43 -2.53
C SER A 115 -11.22 0.78 -2.10
N LEU A 116 -10.84 0.90 -0.83
CA LEU A 116 -9.63 0.26 -0.27
C LEU A 116 -9.70 -1.27 -0.37
N GLN A 117 -10.89 -1.87 -0.16
CA GLN A 117 -11.08 -3.30 -0.31
C GLN A 117 -10.87 -3.76 -1.76
N ARG A 118 -11.37 -3.02 -2.75
CA ARG A 118 -11.12 -3.33 -4.16
C ARG A 118 -9.63 -3.23 -4.52
N GLN A 119 -8.96 -2.19 -4.02
CA GLN A 119 -7.52 -2.03 -4.23
C GLN A 119 -6.74 -3.21 -3.63
N ALA A 120 -7.03 -3.57 -2.38
CA ALA A 120 -6.38 -4.71 -1.73
C ALA A 120 -6.61 -6.03 -2.49
N GLN A 121 -7.77 -6.20 -3.12
CA GLN A 121 -8.05 -7.37 -3.96
C GLN A 121 -7.23 -7.35 -5.28
N MET A 122 -7.08 -6.19 -5.90
CA MET A 122 -6.22 -6.03 -7.08
C MET A 122 -4.75 -6.32 -6.74
N ASP A 123 -4.22 -5.71 -5.68
CA ASP A 123 -2.85 -5.91 -5.21
C ASP A 123 -2.60 -7.39 -4.88
N LYS A 124 -3.58 -8.07 -4.25
CA LYS A 124 -3.50 -9.50 -3.97
C LYS A 124 -3.37 -10.32 -5.27
N SER A 125 -4.19 -10.03 -6.27
CA SER A 125 -4.12 -10.74 -7.56
C SER A 125 -2.80 -10.50 -8.29
N GLU A 126 -2.23 -9.30 -8.20
CA GLU A 126 -0.91 -8.97 -8.75
C GLU A 126 0.20 -9.75 -8.02
N LEU A 127 0.16 -9.77 -6.69
CA LEU A 127 1.12 -10.55 -5.89
C LEU A 127 1.05 -12.04 -6.19
N ASP A 128 -0.15 -12.60 -6.37
CA ASP A 128 -0.33 -14.00 -6.74
C ASP A 128 0.23 -14.27 -8.15
N GLY A 129 0.06 -13.33 -9.09
CA GLY A 129 0.69 -13.39 -10.42
C GLY A 129 2.22 -13.36 -10.37
N LEU A 130 2.81 -12.45 -9.58
CA LEU A 130 4.26 -12.36 -9.39
C LEU A 130 4.84 -13.61 -8.72
N LYS A 131 4.14 -14.17 -7.72
CA LYS A 131 4.55 -15.44 -7.09
C LYS A 131 4.53 -16.60 -8.07
N ALA A 132 3.52 -16.69 -8.93
CA ALA A 132 3.44 -17.72 -9.96
C ALA A 132 4.61 -17.59 -10.96
N GLN A 133 4.98 -16.37 -11.36
CA GLN A 133 6.14 -16.13 -12.21
C GLN A 133 7.45 -16.51 -11.53
N LEU A 134 7.63 -16.15 -10.25
CA LEU A 134 8.80 -16.52 -9.47
C LEU A 134 8.96 -18.04 -9.40
N ALA A 135 7.88 -18.77 -9.08
CA ALA A 135 7.89 -20.23 -9.05
C ALA A 135 8.22 -20.85 -10.42
N GLN A 136 7.78 -20.23 -11.52
CA GLN A 136 8.16 -20.66 -12.87
C GLN A 136 9.67 -20.47 -13.13
N TYR A 137 10.24 -19.33 -12.74
CA TYR A 137 11.67 -19.08 -12.87
C TYR A 137 12.51 -20.01 -11.99
N GLU A 138 12.08 -20.28 -10.76
CA GLU A 138 12.75 -21.25 -9.87
C GLU A 138 12.73 -22.66 -10.47
N ARG A 139 11.58 -23.09 -11.01
CA ARG A 139 11.48 -24.39 -11.70
C ARG A 139 12.40 -24.45 -12.92
N PHE A 140 12.44 -23.38 -13.72
CA PHE A 140 13.31 -23.28 -14.87
C PHE A 140 14.80 -23.34 -14.48
N LEU A 141 15.20 -22.56 -13.47
CA LEU A 141 16.57 -22.59 -12.92
C LEU A 141 16.92 -23.98 -12.36
N GLY A 142 16.00 -24.61 -11.63
CA GLY A 142 16.17 -25.98 -11.14
C GLY A 142 16.41 -26.99 -12.27
N LEU A 143 15.67 -26.86 -13.38
CA LEU A 143 15.91 -27.67 -14.58
C LEU A 143 17.27 -27.38 -15.22
N MET A 144 17.66 -26.11 -15.33
CA MET A 144 19.00 -25.74 -15.84
C MET A 144 20.13 -26.29 -14.97
N ILE A 145 19.93 -26.33 -13.65
CA ILE A 145 20.88 -26.91 -12.70
C ILE A 145 20.95 -28.42 -12.90
N ASN A 146 19.81 -29.11 -12.93
CA ASN A 146 19.72 -30.56 -13.08
C ASN A 146 20.32 -31.07 -14.40
N VAL A 147 20.21 -30.31 -15.49
CA VAL A 147 20.83 -30.65 -16.79
C VAL A 147 22.33 -30.31 -16.83
N GLY A 148 22.85 -29.59 -15.82
CA GLY A 148 24.26 -29.17 -15.77
C GLY A 148 24.61 -28.02 -16.73
N LEU A 149 23.61 -27.33 -17.30
CA LEU A 149 23.80 -26.24 -18.25
C LEU A 149 24.60 -25.06 -17.68
N HIS A 150 24.42 -24.81 -16.39
CA HIS A 150 24.98 -23.67 -15.67
C HIS A 150 26.50 -23.78 -15.46
N GLN A 151 27.05 -24.99 -15.34
CA GLN A 151 28.40 -25.18 -14.81
C GLN A 151 29.49 -24.58 -15.71
N ARG A 152 29.35 -24.77 -17.03
CA ARG A 152 30.30 -24.23 -18.02
C ARG A 152 30.15 -22.72 -18.20
N VAL A 153 28.92 -22.24 -18.36
CA VAL A 153 28.64 -20.81 -18.59
C VAL A 153 29.02 -19.98 -17.37
N LEU A 154 28.66 -20.41 -16.14
CA LEU A 154 29.03 -19.67 -14.93
C LEU A 154 30.53 -19.74 -14.64
N GLY A 155 31.19 -20.87 -14.95
CA GLY A 155 32.64 -20.98 -14.83
C GLY A 155 33.38 -19.98 -15.73
N ASP A 156 33.01 -19.94 -17.01
CA ASP A 156 33.63 -19.06 -18.01
C ASP A 156 33.30 -17.57 -17.73
N ALA A 157 32.06 -17.28 -17.32
CA ALA A 157 31.64 -15.93 -16.93
C ALA A 157 32.39 -15.45 -15.68
N HIS A 158 32.55 -16.30 -14.67
CA HIS A 158 33.29 -15.97 -13.45
C HIS A 158 34.79 -15.78 -13.70
N ALA A 159 35.40 -16.58 -14.59
CA ALA A 159 36.77 -16.37 -15.03
C ALA A 159 36.95 -15.01 -15.73
N SER A 160 36.00 -14.65 -16.59
CA SER A 160 35.96 -13.35 -17.28
C SER A 160 35.76 -12.17 -16.31
N LEU A 161 34.91 -12.35 -15.29
CA LEU A 161 34.69 -11.35 -14.24
C LEU A 161 35.98 -11.10 -13.44
N ARG A 162 36.74 -12.15 -13.11
CA ARG A 162 38.05 -12.01 -12.45
C ARG A 162 39.07 -11.28 -13.31
N ALA A 163 38.93 -11.33 -14.63
CA ALA A 163 39.74 -10.56 -15.56
C ALA A 163 39.30 -9.08 -15.69
N GLY A 164 38.28 -8.64 -14.94
CA GLY A 164 37.80 -7.25 -14.93
C GLY A 164 36.81 -6.92 -16.05
N ILE A 165 36.28 -7.93 -16.75
CA ILE A 165 35.24 -7.73 -17.76
C ILE A 165 33.91 -7.42 -17.08
N ASP A 166 33.12 -6.53 -17.69
CA ASP A 166 31.76 -6.21 -17.24
C ASP A 166 30.89 -7.47 -17.09
N PRO A 167 30.14 -7.65 -15.98
CA PRO A 167 29.45 -8.89 -15.65
C PRO A 167 28.42 -9.33 -16.70
N ASP A 168 27.65 -8.39 -17.24
CA ASP A 168 26.61 -8.69 -18.23
C ASP A 168 27.26 -9.15 -19.54
N LEU A 169 28.31 -8.45 -19.96
CA LEU A 169 29.11 -8.80 -21.14
C LEU A 169 29.81 -10.16 -20.99
N ALA A 170 30.38 -10.44 -19.81
CA ALA A 170 31.03 -11.70 -19.48
C ALA A 170 30.05 -12.88 -19.57
N LEU A 171 28.86 -12.75 -18.98
CA LEU A 171 27.83 -13.79 -19.04
C LEU A 171 27.34 -14.03 -20.48
N VAL A 172 27.05 -12.97 -21.23
CA VAL A 172 26.61 -13.08 -22.63
C VAL A 172 27.67 -13.74 -23.49
N ASN A 173 28.95 -13.39 -23.30
CA ASN A 173 30.05 -14.01 -24.03
C ASN A 173 30.22 -15.49 -23.68
N ALA A 174 30.11 -15.86 -22.40
CA ALA A 174 30.14 -17.26 -21.97
C ALA A 174 29.00 -18.08 -22.59
N ILE A 175 27.77 -17.54 -22.65
CA ILE A 175 26.64 -18.18 -23.33
C ILE A 175 26.91 -18.35 -24.82
N LYS A 176 27.44 -17.32 -25.50
CA LYS A 176 27.79 -17.38 -26.93
C LYS A 176 28.83 -18.46 -27.20
N VAL A 177 29.89 -18.53 -26.39
CA VAL A 177 30.93 -19.56 -26.51
C VAL A 177 30.34 -20.95 -26.30
N ALA A 178 29.47 -21.14 -25.29
CA ALA A 178 28.80 -22.42 -25.05
C ALA A 178 27.83 -22.81 -26.18
N ALA A 179 27.13 -21.85 -26.77
CA ALA A 179 26.19 -22.06 -27.87
C ALA A 179 26.90 -22.33 -29.21
N ALA A 180 28.14 -21.86 -29.39
CA ALA A 180 28.94 -22.12 -30.58
C ALA A 180 29.38 -23.59 -30.71
N ILE A 181 29.28 -24.38 -29.65
CA ILE A 181 29.68 -25.80 -29.64
C ILE A 181 28.53 -26.64 -30.20
N PRO A 182 28.72 -27.29 -31.37
CA PRO A 182 27.66 -28.11 -31.98
C PRO A 182 27.27 -29.27 -31.04
N GLY A 183 25.96 -29.49 -30.89
CA GLY A 183 25.43 -30.55 -30.03
C GLY A 183 25.39 -30.20 -28.54
N SER A 184 25.84 -29.01 -28.13
CA SER A 184 25.61 -28.53 -26.76
C SER A 184 24.14 -28.19 -26.57
N ALA A 185 23.59 -28.41 -25.37
CA ALA A 185 22.21 -28.02 -25.10
C ALA A 185 21.99 -26.49 -25.19
N TRP A 186 23.05 -25.69 -25.04
CA TRP A 186 23.03 -24.25 -25.33
C TRP A 186 22.89 -23.94 -26.82
N SER A 187 23.46 -24.74 -27.71
CA SER A 187 23.29 -24.59 -29.17
C SER A 187 21.84 -24.84 -29.62
N THR A 188 21.09 -25.67 -28.87
CA THR A 188 19.66 -25.92 -29.10
C THR A 188 18.77 -24.82 -28.52
N ILE A 189 19.07 -24.34 -27.30
CA ILE A 189 18.25 -23.33 -26.60
C ILE A 189 18.42 -21.95 -27.21
N VAL A 190 19.67 -21.60 -27.51
CA VAL A 190 20.02 -20.32 -28.14
C VAL A 190 20.49 -20.68 -29.54
N PRO A 191 19.57 -20.89 -30.51
CA PRO A 191 19.96 -21.04 -31.90
C PRO A 191 20.85 -19.86 -32.23
N SER A 192 22.06 -20.15 -32.70
CA SER A 192 23.18 -19.22 -32.77
C SER A 192 22.71 -17.80 -33.08
N VAL A 193 22.64 -16.93 -32.07
CA VAL A 193 22.27 -15.50 -32.22
C VAL A 193 23.26 -14.76 -33.14
N THR A 194 24.32 -15.45 -33.56
CA THR A 194 25.31 -15.04 -34.55
C THR A 194 24.93 -15.35 -36.00
N GLY A 195 23.76 -15.97 -36.26
CA GLY A 195 23.23 -16.10 -37.62
C GLY A 195 22.71 -14.76 -38.16
N SER A 196 22.61 -14.61 -39.48
CA SER A 196 21.91 -13.47 -40.08
C SER A 196 20.50 -13.39 -39.50
N ARG A 197 20.18 -12.29 -38.79
CA ARG A 197 18.86 -12.04 -38.18
C ARG A 197 17.77 -12.46 -39.16
N THR A 198 16.88 -13.33 -38.72
CA THR A 198 15.78 -13.74 -39.59
C THR A 198 14.90 -12.53 -39.90
N PRO A 199 14.28 -12.45 -41.10
CA PRO A 199 13.37 -11.34 -41.43
C PRO A 199 12.23 -11.18 -40.40
N ALA A 200 11.82 -12.28 -39.76
CA ALA A 200 10.83 -12.29 -38.69
C ALA A 200 11.33 -11.59 -37.42
N GLU A 201 12.56 -11.87 -36.97
CA GLU A 201 13.18 -11.18 -35.83
C GLU A 201 13.35 -9.69 -36.10
N TYR A 202 13.75 -9.31 -37.32
CA TYR A 202 13.86 -7.92 -37.69
C TYR A 202 12.49 -7.21 -37.59
N ARG A 203 11.44 -7.80 -38.17
CA ARG A 203 10.06 -7.28 -38.06
C ARG A 203 9.61 -7.16 -36.61
N SER A 204 9.90 -8.16 -35.77
CA SER A 204 9.56 -8.13 -34.34
C SER A 204 10.26 -6.97 -33.63
N SER A 205 11.58 -6.82 -33.82
CA SER A 205 12.36 -5.73 -33.23
C SER A 205 11.89 -4.33 -33.67
N LEU A 206 11.52 -4.21 -34.95
CA LEU A 206 10.99 -2.98 -35.54
C LEU A 206 9.60 -2.67 -34.96
N ASN A 207 8.72 -3.66 -34.85
CA ASN A 207 7.41 -3.51 -34.22
C ASN A 207 7.52 -3.11 -32.74
N MET A 208 8.44 -3.71 -31.99
CA MET A 208 8.76 -3.34 -30.61
C MET A 208 9.18 -1.87 -30.53
N THR A 209 10.12 -1.45 -31.37
CA THR A 209 10.60 -0.06 -31.41
C THR A 209 9.49 0.93 -31.78
N LEU A 210 8.67 0.61 -32.79
CA LEU A 210 7.53 1.44 -33.19
C LEU A 210 6.47 1.52 -32.10
N LYS A 211 6.18 0.41 -31.41
CA LYS A 211 5.24 0.35 -30.30
C LYS A 211 5.71 1.21 -29.14
N THR A 212 6.96 1.08 -28.71
CA THR A 212 7.54 1.91 -27.64
C THR A 212 7.53 3.40 -28.02
N ARG A 213 7.85 3.75 -29.27
CA ARG A 213 7.74 5.14 -29.76
C ARG A 213 6.31 5.67 -29.72
N LYS A 214 5.32 4.84 -30.05
CA LYS A 214 3.90 5.19 -29.97
C LYS A 214 3.50 5.47 -28.52
N GLU A 215 3.83 4.56 -27.60
CA GLU A 215 3.56 4.72 -26.17
C GLU A 215 4.20 5.99 -25.59
N LEU A 216 5.43 6.31 -25.99
CA LEU A 216 6.13 7.54 -25.57
C LEU A 216 5.42 8.80 -26.10
N ARG A 217 4.90 8.77 -27.32
CA ARG A 217 4.10 9.89 -27.86
C ARG A 217 2.77 10.04 -27.13
N ASP A 218 2.10 8.94 -26.83
CA ASP A 218 0.81 8.96 -26.14
C ASP A 218 0.95 9.43 -24.69
N THR A 219 1.96 8.95 -23.96
CA THR A 219 2.30 9.47 -22.62
C THR A 219 2.67 10.96 -22.65
N LYS A 220 3.41 11.42 -23.66
CA LYS A 220 3.71 12.84 -23.86
C LYS A 220 2.46 13.68 -24.14
N LYS A 221 1.48 13.15 -24.89
CA LYS A 221 0.19 13.82 -25.11
C LYS A 221 -0.61 13.94 -23.82
N VAL A 222 -0.71 12.85 -23.05
CA VAL A 222 -1.40 12.83 -21.75
C VAL A 222 -0.75 13.82 -20.78
N ALA A 223 0.58 13.81 -20.67
CA ALA A 223 1.32 14.76 -19.84
C ALA A 223 1.09 16.21 -20.29
N LYS A 224 1.09 16.49 -21.60
CA LYS A 224 0.77 17.82 -22.14
C LYS A 224 -0.67 18.25 -21.84
N PHE A 225 -1.63 17.33 -21.93
CA PHE A 225 -3.03 17.59 -21.61
C PHE A 225 -3.16 18.00 -20.14
N TRP A 226 -2.65 17.18 -19.22
CA TRP A 226 -2.71 17.49 -17.78
C TRP A 226 -1.96 18.76 -17.42
N LYS A 227 -0.82 19.03 -18.09
CA LYS A 227 -0.11 20.30 -17.93
C LYS A 227 -0.97 21.49 -18.35
N ARG A 228 -1.68 21.40 -19.47
CA ARG A 228 -2.58 22.47 -19.94
C ARG A 228 -3.75 22.68 -18.98
N VAL A 229 -4.42 21.60 -18.58
CA VAL A 229 -5.53 21.65 -17.61
C VAL A 229 -5.09 22.31 -16.30
N ALA A 230 -3.89 21.98 -15.80
CA ALA A 230 -3.35 22.59 -14.59
C ALA A 230 -3.05 24.10 -14.74
N VAL A 231 -2.60 24.53 -15.92
CA VAL A 231 -2.37 25.95 -16.22
C VAL A 231 -3.70 26.71 -16.35
N GLU A 232 -4.71 26.14 -17.01
CA GLU A 232 -6.03 26.76 -17.22
C GLU A 232 -6.84 26.86 -15.92
N ALA A 233 -6.68 25.91 -15.00
CA ALA A 233 -7.36 25.91 -13.70
C ALA A 233 -6.88 27.01 -12.73
N GLY A 234 -6.09 27.99 -13.19
CA GLY A 234 -5.64 29.12 -12.39
C GLY A 234 -4.60 28.76 -11.32
N GLY A 235 -3.96 27.59 -11.43
CA GLY A 235 -2.89 27.16 -10.55
C GLY A 235 -1.61 27.96 -10.80
N ILE A 236 -1.56 29.23 -10.39
CA ILE A 236 -0.33 30.05 -10.38
C ILE A 236 0.75 29.37 -9.50
N GLU A 237 0.34 28.53 -8.56
CA GLU A 237 1.21 27.60 -7.81
C GLU A 237 1.16 26.17 -8.38
N THR A 238 1.46 25.98 -9.67
CA THR A 238 1.58 24.62 -10.22
C THR A 238 2.84 23.94 -9.67
N VAL A 239 2.67 23.18 -8.59
CA VAL A 239 3.68 22.32 -7.93
C VAL A 239 4.06 21.14 -8.84
N THR A 240 4.77 21.44 -9.93
CA THR A 240 5.84 20.55 -10.38
C THR A 240 7.11 21.39 -10.35
N PRO A 241 7.68 21.62 -9.16
CA PRO A 241 8.98 22.27 -9.06
C PRO A 241 9.93 21.53 -10.01
N SER A 242 10.60 22.29 -10.86
CA SER A 242 11.74 21.74 -11.60
C SER A 242 12.72 21.13 -10.58
N VAL A 243 13.49 20.11 -10.97
CA VAL A 243 14.34 19.36 -10.02
C VAL A 243 15.29 20.29 -9.24
N SER A 244 15.67 21.43 -9.84
CA SER A 244 16.44 22.51 -9.21
C SER A 244 15.63 23.44 -8.31
N THR A 245 14.32 23.58 -8.52
CA THR A 245 13.40 24.32 -7.63
C THR A 245 13.05 23.51 -6.39
N ILE A 246 13.03 22.17 -6.46
CA ILE A 246 12.77 21.31 -5.29
C ILE A 246 13.82 21.52 -4.19
N SER A 247 15.08 21.75 -4.57
CA SER A 247 16.16 22.06 -3.64
C SER A 247 16.10 23.45 -3.03
N SER A 248 15.30 24.37 -3.59
CA SER A 248 15.21 25.77 -3.15
C SER A 248 13.99 26.05 -2.26
N ILE A 249 13.02 25.13 -2.18
CA ILE A 249 11.84 25.31 -1.33
C ILE A 249 12.23 24.95 0.10
N HIS A 250 12.72 25.96 0.84
CA HIS A 250 12.83 25.92 2.29
C HIS A 250 11.47 26.31 2.88
N GLU A 251 10.51 25.38 2.87
CA GLU A 251 9.31 25.54 3.68
C GLU A 251 9.75 25.56 5.16
N PRO A 252 9.43 26.61 5.94
CA PRO A 252 9.82 26.67 7.34
C PRO A 252 9.11 25.55 8.10
N LEU A 253 9.86 24.48 8.37
CA LEU A 253 9.35 23.34 9.12
C LEU A 253 9.04 23.80 10.56
N PRO A 254 7.94 23.31 11.17
CA PRO A 254 7.72 23.51 12.59
C PRO A 254 8.93 23.01 13.38
N LEU A 255 9.33 23.74 14.42
CA LEU A 255 10.51 23.45 15.26
C LEU A 255 10.65 21.98 15.66
N GLN A 256 9.53 21.32 15.95
CA GLN A 256 9.51 19.90 16.31
C GLN A 256 9.93 18.99 15.14
N ARG A 257 9.48 19.27 13.91
CA ARG A 257 9.91 18.54 12.71
C ARG A 257 11.35 18.83 12.36
N GLN A 258 11.80 20.07 12.50
CA GLN A 258 13.19 20.44 12.22
C GLN A 258 14.16 19.69 13.14
N LYS A 259 13.87 19.63 14.44
CA LYS A 259 14.65 18.82 15.40
C LYS A 259 14.67 17.34 15.02
N ALA A 260 13.52 16.77 14.64
CA ALA A 260 13.46 15.37 14.22
C ALA A 260 14.29 15.10 12.95
N VAL A 261 14.29 16.03 11.99
CA VAL A 261 15.11 15.94 10.77
C VAL A 261 16.60 16.04 11.10
N GLU A 262 16.99 16.97 11.96
CA GLU A 262 18.38 17.12 12.42
C GLU A 262 18.87 15.90 13.22
N GLU A 263 18.01 15.32 14.05
CA GLU A 263 18.29 14.08 14.77
C GLU A 263 18.48 12.90 13.78
N LEU A 264 17.67 12.83 12.72
CA LEU A 264 17.77 11.78 11.71
C LEU A 264 19.03 11.96 10.84
N ILE A 265 19.37 13.19 10.46
CA ILE A 265 20.60 13.51 9.73
C ILE A 265 21.84 13.20 10.58
N SER A 266 21.85 13.59 11.86
CA SER A 266 22.95 13.29 12.78
C SER A 266 23.07 11.80 13.09
N SER A 267 21.95 11.08 13.21
CA SER A 267 21.93 9.62 13.32
C SER A 267 22.54 8.95 12.07
N ARG A 268 22.17 9.41 10.86
CA ARG A 268 22.72 8.89 9.60
C ARG A 268 24.22 9.16 9.46
N ARG A 269 24.68 10.35 9.86
CA ARG A 269 26.12 10.70 9.86
C ARG A 269 26.91 9.81 10.83
N ARG A 270 26.40 9.57 12.05
CA ARG A 270 27.01 8.64 13.01
C ARG A 270 27.08 7.21 12.48
N ALA A 271 26.00 6.71 11.88
CA ALA A 271 25.98 5.37 11.30
C ALA A 271 26.94 5.24 10.11
N SER A 272 27.10 6.29 9.30
CA SER A 272 28.05 6.30 8.17
C SER A 272 29.50 6.24 8.65
N LEU A 273 29.85 6.99 9.70
CA LEU A 273 31.19 6.96 10.29
C LEU A 273 31.50 5.59 10.91
N ALA A 274 30.55 5.02 11.66
CA ALA A 274 30.69 3.67 12.23
C ALA A 274 30.86 2.58 11.15
N SER A 275 30.28 2.78 9.96
CA SER A 275 30.43 1.85 8.84
C SER A 275 31.78 1.99 8.11
N GLN A 276 32.45 3.13 8.28
CA GLN A 276 33.74 3.41 7.63
C GLN A 276 34.91 2.85 8.45
N ASP A 277 34.84 2.94 9.79
CA ASP A 277 35.84 2.35 10.69
C ASP A 277 35.90 0.82 10.61
N MET A 278 34.79 0.15 10.28
CA MET A 278 34.78 -1.30 10.09
C MET A 278 35.46 -1.78 8.80
N ARG A 279 35.92 -0.86 7.93
CA ARG A 279 36.50 -1.20 6.62
C ARG A 279 38.03 -1.10 6.56
N THR A 280 38.69 -0.59 7.60
CA THR A 280 40.15 -0.36 7.59
C THR A 280 40.99 -1.41 8.31
N ASP A 281 40.40 -2.33 9.09
CA ASP A 281 41.17 -3.29 9.90
C ASP A 281 41.33 -4.69 9.28
N SER A 282 41.09 -4.85 7.98
CA SER A 282 41.25 -6.13 7.28
C SER A 282 42.02 -6.03 5.96
N ILE A 283 43.10 -5.25 5.94
CA ILE A 283 44.19 -5.51 5.00
C ILE A 283 45.15 -6.48 5.72
N PRO A 284 45.10 -7.80 5.44
CA PRO A 284 46.07 -8.73 5.99
C PRO A 284 47.47 -8.30 5.53
N PRO A 285 48.48 -8.33 6.42
CA PRO A 285 49.85 -8.02 6.05
C PRO A 285 50.26 -8.94 4.90
N THR A 286 50.58 -8.32 3.78
CA THR A 286 51.13 -8.96 2.61
C THR A 286 52.48 -9.51 3.02
N HIS A 287 52.54 -10.81 3.32
CA HIS A 287 53.79 -11.54 3.46
C HIS A 287 54.46 -11.54 2.08
N GLU A 288 55.41 -10.63 1.88
CA GLU A 288 56.47 -10.82 0.92
C GLU A 288 57.29 -12.03 1.40
N HIS A 289 57.10 -13.18 0.75
CA HIS A 289 58.03 -14.29 0.88
C HIS A 289 58.58 -14.64 -0.51
N GLU A 290 59.83 -14.22 -0.64
CA GLU A 290 60.81 -14.47 -1.67
C GLU A 290 61.25 -15.95 -1.67
N GLN A 291 61.68 -16.41 -2.86
CA GLN A 291 62.57 -17.55 -3.15
C GLN A 291 61.97 -18.94 -3.48
N ASP A 292 62.00 -19.22 -4.79
CA ASP A 292 62.72 -20.34 -5.42
C ASP A 292 62.83 -21.68 -4.67
N THR A 293 62.23 -22.73 -5.23
CA THR A 293 62.96 -23.86 -5.86
C THR A 293 62.01 -24.94 -6.39
N LEU A 294 62.22 -25.33 -7.65
CA LEU A 294 61.81 -26.62 -8.23
C LEU A 294 62.70 -27.74 -7.64
N PRO A 295 62.23 -29.00 -7.51
CA PRO A 295 62.32 -29.90 -8.66
C PRO A 295 61.15 -30.87 -8.84
N ALA A 296 61.18 -31.44 -10.04
CA ALA A 296 60.36 -32.51 -10.58
C ALA A 296 60.23 -33.76 -9.69
N ALA A 297 59.12 -34.47 -9.92
CA ALA A 297 59.04 -35.91 -10.24
C ALA A 297 58.06 -36.72 -9.37
N VAL A 298 57.07 -37.29 -10.09
CA VAL A 298 56.62 -38.69 -9.98
C VAL A 298 55.80 -39.08 -8.74
N SER A 299 54.47 -39.19 -8.91
CA SER A 299 53.79 -40.50 -8.99
C SER A 299 52.28 -40.37 -8.92
N ALA A 300 51.63 -41.14 -9.79
CA ALA A 300 50.21 -41.44 -9.76
C ALA A 300 49.80 -42.06 -8.43
N THR A 301 48.65 -41.66 -7.88
CA THR A 301 47.77 -42.57 -7.13
C THR A 301 46.33 -42.07 -7.22
N THR A 302 45.57 -42.80 -8.01
CA THR A 302 44.15 -43.10 -7.91
C THR A 302 43.48 -42.69 -6.59
N SER A 303 42.51 -41.77 -6.66
CA SER A 303 41.45 -41.68 -5.64
C SER A 303 40.11 -41.48 -6.32
N ARG A 304 39.50 -42.64 -6.53
CA ARG A 304 38.11 -42.87 -6.89
C ARG A 304 37.23 -42.53 -5.68
N LEU A 305 36.09 -41.90 -5.98
CA LEU A 305 34.80 -42.04 -5.28
C LEU A 305 34.74 -41.59 -3.81
N LEU A 306 34.09 -40.45 -3.57
CA LEU A 306 33.08 -40.27 -2.50
C LEU A 306 32.43 -38.87 -2.64
N TRP A 307 31.55 -38.72 -3.63
CA TRP A 307 30.48 -37.72 -3.61
C TRP A 307 29.15 -38.43 -3.82
N GLN A 308 28.76 -39.22 -2.82
CA GLN A 308 27.39 -39.71 -2.69
C GLN A 308 26.97 -39.52 -1.23
N THR A 309 26.18 -38.47 -1.01
CA THR A 309 25.08 -38.35 -0.04
C THR A 309 24.51 -36.94 -0.17
N PHE A 310 23.80 -36.69 -1.27
CA PHE A 310 22.79 -35.65 -1.28
C PHE A 310 21.58 -36.19 -0.53
N LEU A 311 21.41 -35.71 0.71
CA LEU A 311 20.17 -35.85 1.47
C LEU A 311 19.01 -35.22 0.67
N PRO A 312 17.81 -35.81 0.66
CA PRO A 312 16.62 -35.12 0.18
C PRO A 312 16.29 -34.00 1.17
N LEU A 313 16.42 -32.75 0.71
CA LEU A 313 15.79 -31.60 1.36
C LEU A 313 14.27 -31.78 1.29
N ASN A 314 13.70 -32.30 2.37
CA ASN A 314 12.29 -32.14 2.67
C ASN A 314 12.08 -30.64 2.92
N ILE A 315 11.59 -29.92 1.91
CA ILE A 315 11.08 -28.56 2.07
C ILE A 315 9.68 -28.71 2.66
N ASP A 316 9.62 -28.92 3.97
CA ASP A 316 8.38 -28.67 4.71
C ASP A 316 8.14 -27.17 4.71
N LEU A 317 7.07 -26.81 4.01
CA LEU A 317 6.57 -25.46 3.80
C LEU A 317 6.03 -24.88 5.12
N VAL A 318 6.93 -24.48 6.02
CA VAL A 318 6.59 -23.67 7.18
C VAL A 318 6.31 -22.25 6.69
N THR A 319 5.03 -21.93 6.56
CA THR A 319 4.52 -20.58 6.33
C THR A 319 4.75 -19.73 7.58
N GLN A 320 5.98 -19.25 7.78
CA GLN A 320 6.26 -18.17 8.72
C GLN A 320 5.85 -16.83 8.08
N SER A 321 4.68 -16.35 8.47
CA SER A 321 4.24 -14.98 8.23
C SER A 321 5.11 -14.02 9.03
N SER A 322 6.17 -13.48 8.41
CA SER A 322 6.87 -12.31 8.95
C SER A 322 6.12 -11.02 8.57
N PRO A 323 6.04 -10.03 9.49
CA PRO A 323 5.44 -8.74 9.20
C PRO A 323 6.42 -7.91 8.38
N SER A 324 6.23 -7.86 7.07
CA SER A 324 6.98 -6.97 6.18
C SER A 324 6.69 -5.51 6.54
N ARG A 325 7.64 -4.87 7.21
CA ARG A 325 7.75 -3.41 7.28
C ARG A 325 7.95 -2.88 5.86
N MET A 326 6.95 -2.16 5.35
CA MET A 326 7.04 -1.39 4.11
C MET A 326 8.24 -0.45 4.16
N TRP A 327 9.26 -0.71 3.34
CA TRP A 327 10.20 0.31 2.89
C TRP A 327 9.90 0.56 1.42
N SER A 328 9.12 1.60 1.13
CA SER A 328 8.94 2.12 -0.23
C SER A 328 10.23 2.82 -0.66
N ARG A 329 11.19 2.06 -1.21
CA ARG A 329 12.31 2.64 -1.96
C ARG A 329 11.82 3.03 -3.36
N ARG A 330 11.59 4.32 -3.59
CA ARG A 330 11.56 4.89 -4.94
C ARG A 330 12.97 4.79 -5.52
N PHE A 331 13.13 4.10 -6.64
CA PHE A 331 14.36 4.13 -7.42
C PHE A 331 14.52 5.51 -8.07
N PRO A 332 15.72 6.12 -8.06
CA PRO A 332 15.98 7.31 -8.85
C PRO A 332 16.02 6.92 -10.34
N SER A 333 15.24 7.65 -11.14
CA SER A 333 15.27 7.60 -12.61
C SER A 333 16.66 8.01 -13.08
N THR A 334 17.36 7.11 -13.76
CA THR A 334 18.62 7.39 -14.44
C THR A 334 18.37 8.34 -15.60
N ALA A 335 19.00 9.52 -15.54
CA ALA A 335 19.01 10.50 -16.61
C ALA A 335 19.82 9.96 -17.79
N PHE A 336 19.18 9.75 -18.93
CA PHE A 336 19.87 9.58 -20.20
C PHE A 336 20.30 10.95 -20.73
N ALA A 337 21.61 11.16 -20.80
CA ALA A 337 22.19 12.29 -21.52
C ALA A 337 21.87 12.14 -23.01
N LEU A 338 21.11 13.08 -23.57
CA LEU A 338 20.90 13.23 -25.00
C LEU A 338 22.18 13.78 -25.62
N VAL A 339 22.94 12.92 -26.29
CA VAL A 339 23.94 13.33 -27.28
C VAL A 339 23.16 13.71 -28.54
N ASN A 340 23.17 15.01 -28.89
CA ASN A 340 22.67 15.48 -30.18
C ASN A 340 23.54 14.88 -31.28
N TRP A 341 22.90 14.12 -32.17
CA TRP A 341 23.45 13.83 -33.49
C TRP A 341 22.72 14.75 -34.47
N ASP A 342 23.38 15.84 -34.85
CA ASP A 342 23.00 16.61 -36.02
C ASP A 342 23.46 15.83 -37.27
N LEU A 343 22.52 15.60 -38.18
CA LEU A 343 22.74 15.12 -39.55
C LEU A 343 22.16 16.17 -40.51
#